data_AF-A0A7J9N729-F1
#
_entry.id   AF-A0A7J9N729-F1
#
_cell.length_a   1.000
_cell.length_b   1.000
_cell.length_c   1.000
_cell.angle_alpha   90.00
_cell.angle_beta   90.00
_cell.angle_gamma   90.00
#
_symmetry.space_group_name_H-M   'P 1'
#
loop_
_entity.id
_entity.type
_entity.pdbx_description
1 polymer ?
#
loop_
_entity_poly.entity_id
_entity_poly.type
_entity_poly.pdbx_seq_one_letter_code
_entity_poly.pdbx_strand_id
1 'polypeptide(L)'
;MEFAQQLITDAHQYKGFNLILADIPSKSMVYASNRPKGEDINIQQVSPGLHVLSNANLDSPCPKALRLRKSFKQMLNKYGNNEVMVKEMVEKLMEDKVKADKSKLPGICALEWEFELSSIFVETDTPLGLCGTRSTIALTISAGEEVGFYDKYLEKGVWFEKTINYNIQKQI
;
A
#
# COMPACT_ATOMS: atom_id res chain seq x y z
N MET A 1 -9.15 18.31 -0.39
CA MET A 1 -10.44 17.97 -1.04
C MET A 1 -10.52 18.50 -2.46
N GLU A 2 -10.13 19.76 -2.71
CA GLU A 2 -10.12 20.36 -4.06
C GLU A 2 -9.36 19.55 -5.11
N PHE A 3 -8.17 19.04 -4.78
CA PHE A 3 -7.39 18.19 -5.71
C PHE A 3 -8.11 16.89 -6.09
N ALA A 4 -8.80 16.25 -5.14
CA ALA A 4 -9.57 15.03 -5.42
C ALA A 4 -10.74 15.31 -6.39
N GLN A 5 -11.33 16.50 -6.30
CA GLN A 5 -12.40 16.94 -7.21
C GLN A 5 -11.87 17.32 -8.59
N GLN A 6 -10.70 17.97 -8.69
CA GLN A 6 -10.05 18.24 -9.98
C GLN A 6 -9.66 16.93 -10.71
N LEU A 7 -9.22 15.92 -9.95
CA LEU A 7 -8.99 14.57 -10.48
C LEU A 7 -10.22 13.99 -11.18
N ILE A 8 -11.44 14.40 -10.81
CA ILE A 8 -12.68 13.89 -11.43
C ILE A 8 -12.71 14.25 -12.92
N THR A 9 -12.35 15.49 -13.25
CA THR A 9 -12.45 16.02 -14.60
C THR A 9 -11.49 15.29 -15.56
N ASP A 10 -10.29 14.96 -15.09
CA ASP A 10 -9.22 14.44 -15.94
C ASP A 10 -8.95 12.93 -15.79
N ALA A 11 -9.64 12.20 -14.89
CA ALA A 11 -9.31 10.81 -14.63
C ALA A 11 -9.41 9.89 -15.87
N HIS A 12 -10.26 10.25 -16.84
CA HIS A 12 -10.43 9.53 -18.10
C HIS A 12 -9.17 9.58 -18.98
N GLN A 13 -8.28 10.56 -18.76
CA GLN A 13 -7.01 10.69 -19.45
C GLN A 13 -5.93 9.75 -18.90
N TYR A 14 -6.14 9.18 -17.71
CA TYR A 14 -5.19 8.29 -17.05
C TYR A 14 -5.56 6.82 -17.21
N LYS A 15 -4.57 5.93 -17.13
CA LYS A 15 -4.81 4.49 -16.94
C LYS A 15 -5.47 4.24 -15.57
N GLY A 16 -5.94 3.02 -15.35
CA GLY A 16 -6.55 2.64 -14.07
C GLY A 16 -5.61 2.87 -12.88
N PHE A 17 -6.04 3.62 -11.88
CA PHE A 17 -5.27 3.96 -10.67
C PHE A 17 -6.05 3.74 -9.38
N ASN A 18 -5.33 3.68 -8.27
CA ASN A 18 -5.83 3.79 -6.91
C ASN A 18 -5.00 4.85 -6.20
N LEU A 19 -5.62 5.86 -5.60
CA LEU A 19 -4.93 7.00 -5.00
C LEU A 19 -5.40 7.20 -3.56
N ILE A 20 -4.44 7.40 -2.65
CA ILE A 20 -4.69 7.85 -1.28
C ILE A 20 -4.19 9.28 -1.18
N LEU A 21 -5.09 10.19 -0.81
CA LEU A 21 -4.84 11.59 -0.57
C LEU A 21 -4.97 11.84 0.93
N ALA A 22 -3.91 12.30 1.57
CA ALA A 22 -3.92 12.66 2.98
C ALA A 22 -3.64 14.16 3.13
N ASP A 23 -4.52 14.85 3.83
CA ASP A 23 -4.33 16.23 4.27
C ASP A 23 -4.00 16.21 5.76
N ILE A 24 -2.71 16.41 6.06
CA ILE A 24 -2.14 16.25 7.39
C ILE A 24 -2.66 17.32 8.37
N PRO A 25 -2.68 18.63 8.02
CA PRO A 25 -3.29 19.65 8.87
C PRO A 25 -4.74 19.36 9.27
N SER A 26 -5.59 18.97 8.32
CA SER A 26 -7.01 18.68 8.60
C SER A 26 -7.26 17.26 9.14
N LYS A 27 -6.23 16.41 9.18
CA LYS A 27 -6.29 14.99 9.54
C LYS A 27 -7.35 14.24 8.72
N SER A 28 -7.51 14.60 7.46
CA SER A 28 -8.46 13.97 6.54
C SER A 28 -7.73 13.12 5.51
N MET A 29 -8.36 12.02 5.12
CA MET A 29 -7.84 11.12 4.10
C MET A 29 -8.96 10.67 3.18
N VAL A 30 -8.66 10.62 1.88
CA VAL A 30 -9.60 10.26 0.83
C VAL A 30 -8.95 9.24 -0.09
N TYR A 31 -9.70 8.22 -0.45
CA TYR A 31 -9.35 7.29 -1.52
C TYR A 31 -10.08 7.72 -2.79
N ALA A 32 -9.35 7.75 -3.91
CA ALA A 32 -9.89 8.00 -5.23
C ALA A 32 -9.45 6.91 -6.21
N SER A 33 -10.35 6.44 -7.06
CA SER A 33 -10.04 5.44 -8.10
C SER A 33 -10.93 5.63 -9.32
N ASN A 34 -10.34 5.47 -10.51
CA ASN A 34 -11.05 5.41 -11.80
C ASN A 34 -11.29 3.96 -12.27
N ARG A 35 -11.32 3.01 -11.33
CA ARG A 35 -11.58 1.60 -11.59
C ARG A 35 -12.94 1.18 -11.00
N PRO A 36 -13.68 0.28 -11.68
CA PRO A 36 -13.38 -0.28 -13.01
C PRO A 36 -13.61 0.73 -14.14
N LYS A 37 -13.00 0.49 -15.31
CA LYS A 37 -13.09 1.42 -16.44
C LYS A 37 -14.54 1.49 -16.95
N GLY A 38 -15.04 2.71 -17.16
CA GLY A 38 -16.39 2.96 -17.66
C GLY A 38 -17.42 3.24 -16.56
N GLU A 39 -17.02 3.16 -15.30
CA GLU A 39 -17.80 3.67 -14.17
C GLU A 39 -17.32 5.06 -13.76
N ASP A 40 -18.19 5.78 -13.02
CA ASP A 40 -17.83 7.05 -12.40
C ASP A 40 -16.69 6.85 -11.40
N ILE A 41 -15.90 7.91 -11.20
CA ILE A 41 -14.77 7.88 -10.29
C ILE A 41 -15.28 7.68 -8.87
N ASN A 42 -14.75 6.64 -8.22
CA ASN A 42 -15.06 6.36 -6.83
C ASN A 42 -14.18 7.26 -5.95
N ILE A 43 -14.84 8.13 -5.18
CA ILE A 43 -14.21 8.92 -4.12
C ILE A 43 -14.86 8.54 -2.80
N GLN A 44 -14.06 8.07 -1.84
CA GLN A 44 -14.52 7.73 -0.50
C GLN A 44 -13.61 8.32 0.56
N GLN A 45 -14.18 8.77 1.67
CA GLN A 45 -13.42 9.14 2.84
C GLN A 45 -12.82 7.89 3.48
N VAL A 46 -11.54 7.96 3.85
CA VAL A 46 -10.86 6.91 4.62
C VAL A 46 -11.01 7.25 6.09
N SER A 47 -11.69 6.39 6.84
CA SER A 47 -11.89 6.57 8.27
C SER A 47 -10.62 6.22 9.06
N PRO A 48 -10.49 6.68 10.33
CA PRO A 48 -9.42 6.23 11.19
C PRO A 48 -9.48 4.71 11.40
N GLY A 49 -8.38 4.01 11.13
CA GLY A 49 -8.33 2.56 11.28
C GLY A 49 -7.21 1.92 10.47
N LEU A 50 -7.31 0.59 10.35
CA LEU A 50 -6.39 -0.21 9.54
C LEU A 50 -7.05 -0.50 8.20
N HIS A 51 -6.44 0.00 7.12
CA HIS A 51 -6.90 -0.19 5.76
C HIS A 51 -5.79 -0.84 4.92
N VAL A 52 -6.18 -1.65 3.93
CA VAL A 52 -5.23 -2.26 2.99
C VAL A 52 -5.66 -2.00 1.56
N LEU A 53 -4.72 -1.50 0.76
CA LEU A 53 -4.89 -1.30 -0.67
C LEU A 53 -4.00 -2.27 -1.44
N SER A 54 -4.54 -2.81 -2.53
CA SER A 54 -3.80 -3.65 -3.47
C SER A 54 -4.16 -3.24 -4.90
N ASN A 55 -4.04 -4.14 -5.88
CA ASN A 55 -4.47 -3.88 -7.26
C ASN A 55 -6.00 -3.85 -7.44
N ALA A 56 -6.76 -4.12 -6.37
CA ALA A 56 -8.21 -3.99 -6.29
C ALA A 56 -8.61 -2.72 -5.51
N ASN A 57 -9.90 -2.54 -5.26
CA ASN A 57 -10.41 -1.41 -4.47
C ASN A 57 -9.90 -1.44 -3.02
N LEU A 58 -9.92 -0.29 -2.34
CA LEU A 58 -9.58 -0.20 -0.92
C LEU A 58 -10.35 -1.24 -0.09
N ASP A 59 -9.64 -1.95 0.79
CA ASP A 59 -10.18 -3.01 1.66
C ASP A 59 -10.85 -4.20 0.95
N SER A 60 -10.58 -4.38 -0.35
CA SER A 60 -11.02 -5.59 -1.06
C SER A 60 -10.51 -6.87 -0.37
N PRO A 61 -11.32 -7.94 -0.28
CA PRO A 61 -11.00 -9.15 0.47
C PRO A 61 -10.01 -10.09 -0.24
N CYS A 62 -8.98 -9.54 -0.88
CA CYS A 62 -7.92 -10.34 -1.50
C CYS A 62 -7.16 -11.12 -0.41
N PRO A 63 -6.80 -12.40 -0.62
CA PRO A 63 -6.14 -13.22 0.38
C PRO A 63 -4.88 -12.58 1.02
N LYS A 64 -4.03 -11.92 0.22
CA LYS A 64 -2.86 -11.20 0.74
C LYS A 64 -3.22 -9.95 1.54
N ALA A 65 -4.27 -9.23 1.14
CA ALA A 65 -4.72 -8.04 1.85
C ALA A 65 -5.28 -8.40 3.23
N LEU A 66 -6.10 -9.46 3.30
CA LEU A 66 -6.62 -10.00 4.56
C LEU A 66 -5.49 -10.50 5.48
N ARG A 67 -4.50 -11.19 4.91
CA ARG A 67 -3.34 -11.69 5.67
C ARG A 67 -2.46 -10.55 6.20
N LEU A 68 -2.17 -9.54 5.37
CA LEU A 68 -1.43 -8.35 5.80
C LEU A 68 -2.18 -7.61 6.91
N ARG A 69 -3.49 -7.38 6.73
CA ARG A 69 -4.35 -6.72 7.73
C ARG A 69 -4.33 -7.47 9.06
N LYS A 70 -4.47 -8.80 9.03
CA LYS A 70 -4.44 -9.64 10.23
C LYS A 70 -3.10 -9.56 10.94
N SER A 71 -2.00 -9.75 10.20
CA SER A 71 -0.64 -9.78 10.75
C SER A 71 -0.24 -8.42 11.31
N PHE A 72 -0.60 -7.33 10.62
CA PHE A 72 -0.35 -5.98 11.10
C PHE A 72 -1.13 -5.69 12.39
N LYS A 73 -2.42 -6.04 12.44
CA LYS A 73 -3.23 -5.90 13.67
C LYS A 73 -2.64 -6.67 14.85
N GLN A 74 -2.17 -7.90 14.63
CA GLN A 74 -1.51 -8.70 15.67
C GLN A 74 -0.23 -8.03 16.17
N MET A 75 0.56 -7.46 15.25
CA MET A 75 1.78 -6.76 15.60
C MET A 75 1.47 -5.49 16.41
N LEU A 76 0.50 -4.67 15.99
CA LEU A 76 0.07 -3.49 16.74
C LEU A 76 -0.39 -3.84 18.16
N ASN A 77 -1.16 -4.92 18.32
CA ASN A 77 -1.59 -5.39 19.64
C ASN A 77 -0.41 -5.80 20.53
N LYS A 78 0.69 -6.33 19.96
CA LYS A 78 1.88 -6.70 20.71
C LYS A 78 2.64 -5.46 21.20
N TYR A 79 2.70 -4.41 20.39
CA TYR A 79 3.32 -3.14 20.77
C TYR A 79 2.49 -2.36 21.78
N GLY A 80 1.15 -2.44 21.70
CA GLY A 80 0.25 -1.71 22.60
C GLY A 80 0.43 -0.20 22.43
N ASN A 81 0.81 0.48 23.50
CA ASN A 81 1.10 1.92 23.50
C ASN A 81 2.58 2.25 23.24
N ASN A 82 3.43 1.24 23.04
CA ASN A 82 4.85 1.47 22.72
C ASN A 82 5.01 1.89 21.27
N GLU A 83 6.12 2.59 20.99
CA GLU A 83 6.49 2.99 19.64
C GLU A 83 6.74 1.75 18.77
N VAL A 84 6.13 1.72 17.59
CA VAL A 84 6.30 0.62 16.64
C VAL A 84 7.62 0.81 15.89
N MET A 85 8.52 -0.17 15.98
CA MET A 85 9.75 -0.12 15.21
C MET A 85 9.44 -0.36 13.73
N VAL A 86 9.50 0.70 12.92
CA VAL A 86 9.15 0.69 11.48
C VAL A 86 9.95 -0.36 10.71
N LYS A 87 11.25 -0.50 11.01
CA LYS A 87 12.09 -1.51 10.37
C LYS A 87 11.59 -2.93 10.64
N GLU A 88 11.33 -3.27 11.92
CA GLU A 88 10.81 -4.58 12.31
C GLU A 88 9.44 -4.84 11.67
N MET A 89 8.57 -3.81 11.60
CA MET A 89 7.29 -3.89 10.90
C MET A 89 7.48 -4.33 9.45
N VAL A 90 8.36 -3.64 8.71
CA VAL A 90 8.61 -3.91 7.30
C VAL A 90 9.17 -5.32 7.12
N GLU A 91 10.20 -5.69 7.87
CA GLU A 91 10.84 -7.01 7.79
C GLU A 91 9.85 -8.15 8.08
N LYS A 92 8.97 -7.99 9.08
CA LYS A 92 8.03 -9.06 9.48
C LYS A 92 6.80 -9.16 8.61
N LEU A 93 6.30 -8.04 8.09
CA LEU A 93 5.01 -8.01 7.38
C LEU A 93 5.18 -8.01 5.86
N MET A 94 6.16 -7.26 5.35
CA MET A 94 6.26 -6.97 3.92
C MET A 94 7.15 -7.96 3.16
N GLU A 95 7.90 -8.83 3.86
CA GLU A 95 8.70 -9.92 3.27
C GLU A 95 7.95 -11.26 3.16
N ASP A 96 6.64 -11.26 3.42
CA ASP A 96 5.79 -12.46 3.33
C ASP A 96 5.63 -12.93 1.87
N LYS A 97 6.30 -14.03 1.54
CA LYS A 97 6.26 -14.72 0.24
C LYS A 97 5.15 -15.78 0.12
N VAL A 98 4.24 -15.89 1.10
CA VAL A 98 3.20 -16.92 1.10
C VAL A 98 2.19 -16.65 -0.02
N LYS A 99 2.02 -17.61 -0.92
CA LYS A 99 1.01 -17.55 -1.98
C LYS A 99 -0.37 -17.96 -1.44
N ALA A 100 -1.41 -17.41 -2.05
CA ALA A 100 -2.77 -17.81 -1.75
C ALA A 100 -3.07 -19.22 -2.28
N ASP A 101 -4.06 -19.87 -1.68
CA ASP A 101 -4.67 -21.06 -2.26
C ASP A 101 -5.28 -20.69 -3.63
N LYS A 102 -5.00 -21.49 -4.67
CA LYS A 102 -5.51 -21.28 -6.02
C LYS A 102 -7.04 -21.19 -6.07
N SER A 103 -7.74 -21.91 -5.18
CA SER A 103 -9.21 -21.89 -5.07
C SER A 103 -9.78 -20.57 -4.53
N LYS A 104 -8.94 -19.71 -3.95
CA LYS A 104 -9.32 -18.40 -3.38
C LYS A 104 -8.90 -17.23 -4.27
N LEU A 105 -8.40 -17.52 -5.47
CA LEU A 105 -7.99 -16.49 -6.42
C LEU A 105 -9.22 -15.89 -7.12
N PRO A 106 -9.17 -14.59 -7.47
CA PRO A 106 -10.33 -13.85 -7.94
C PRO A 106 -10.77 -14.17 -9.38
N GLY A 107 -9.97 -14.87 -10.18
CA GLY A 107 -10.33 -15.25 -11.56
C GLY A 107 -10.42 -14.07 -12.53
N ILE A 108 -9.69 -13.00 -12.28
CA ILE A 108 -9.60 -11.80 -13.12
C ILE A 108 -8.51 -11.90 -14.21
N CYS A 109 -7.51 -12.78 -14.04
CA CYS A 109 -6.54 -13.11 -15.09
C CYS A 109 -6.15 -14.59 -15.07
N ALA A 110 -5.17 -14.99 -15.89
CA ALA A 110 -4.72 -16.37 -15.94
C ALA A 110 -4.26 -16.86 -14.56
N LEU A 111 -4.67 -18.08 -14.19
CA LEU A 111 -4.51 -18.63 -12.85
C LEU A 111 -3.04 -18.63 -12.40
N GLU A 112 -2.12 -18.90 -13.30
CA GLU A 112 -0.68 -18.87 -13.05
C GLU A 112 -0.26 -17.48 -12.58
N TRP A 113 -0.67 -16.42 -13.28
CA TRP A 113 -0.35 -15.04 -12.92
C TRP A 113 -0.99 -14.63 -11.60
N GLU A 114 -2.26 -14.98 -11.38
CA GLU A 114 -2.91 -14.68 -10.11
C GLU A 114 -2.21 -15.35 -8.94
N PHE A 115 -1.78 -16.60 -9.11
CA PHE A 115 -1.06 -17.36 -8.10
C PHE A 115 0.32 -16.75 -7.82
N GLU A 116 1.11 -16.45 -8.85
CA GLU A 116 2.43 -15.83 -8.70
C GLU A 116 2.36 -14.44 -8.03
N LEU A 117 1.32 -13.66 -8.32
CA LEU A 117 1.12 -12.32 -7.74
C LEU A 117 0.36 -12.32 -6.40
N SER A 118 0.06 -13.48 -5.83
CA SER A 118 -0.79 -13.62 -4.64
C SER A 118 -0.06 -13.45 -3.30
N SER A 119 1.26 -13.29 -3.30
CA SER A 119 2.04 -12.96 -2.10
C SER A 119 2.09 -11.46 -1.82
N ILE A 120 2.52 -11.08 -0.61
CA ILE A 120 2.77 -9.68 -0.24
C ILE A 120 4.11 -9.25 -0.86
N PHE A 121 5.15 -10.05 -0.64
CA PHE A 121 6.41 -9.95 -1.35
C PHE A 121 6.36 -10.82 -2.61
N VAL A 122 6.22 -10.17 -3.77
CA VAL A 122 6.13 -10.85 -5.06
C VAL A 122 7.54 -11.14 -5.56
N GLU A 123 7.79 -12.36 -6.01
CA GLU A 123 9.03 -12.77 -6.66
C GLU A 123 8.69 -13.93 -7.59
N THR A 124 8.69 -13.65 -8.90
CA THR A 124 8.31 -14.61 -9.95
C THR A 124 9.29 -14.54 -11.10
N ASP A 125 9.68 -15.70 -11.61
CA ASP A 125 10.43 -15.79 -12.85
C ASP A 125 9.52 -15.52 -14.04
N THR A 126 10.01 -14.73 -14.99
CA THR A 126 9.34 -14.48 -16.27
C THR A 126 10.32 -14.70 -17.42
N PRO A 127 9.86 -14.88 -18.66
CA PRO A 127 10.77 -14.97 -19.81
C PRO A 127 11.70 -13.77 -19.99
N LEU A 128 11.35 -12.61 -19.41
CA LEU A 128 12.15 -11.37 -19.45
C LEU A 128 13.05 -11.19 -18.22
N GLY A 129 13.05 -12.15 -17.30
CA GLY A 129 13.79 -12.12 -16.03
C GLY A 129 12.88 -12.09 -14.80
N LEU A 130 13.49 -11.91 -13.63
CA LEU A 130 12.80 -11.87 -12.34
C LEU A 130 11.91 -10.62 -12.23
N CYS A 131 10.63 -10.82 -11.96
CA CYS A 131 9.65 -9.76 -11.70
C CYS A 131 9.18 -9.85 -10.25
N GLY A 132 9.06 -8.71 -9.55
CA GLY A 132 8.68 -8.76 -8.15
C GLY A 132 8.74 -7.43 -7.41
N THR A 133 8.58 -7.52 -6.09
CA THR A 133 8.73 -6.42 -5.15
C THR A 133 10.19 -5.95 -5.17
N ARG A 134 10.40 -4.68 -5.56
CA ARG A 134 11.73 -4.06 -5.65
C ARG A 134 11.98 -2.96 -4.62
N SER A 135 10.94 -2.52 -3.92
CA SER A 135 11.06 -1.57 -2.82
C SER A 135 9.90 -1.79 -1.85
N THR A 136 10.15 -1.50 -0.58
CA THR A 136 9.14 -1.34 0.46
C THR A 136 9.40 -0.04 1.19
N ILE A 137 8.40 0.83 1.17
CA ILE A 137 8.44 2.13 1.83
C ILE A 137 7.48 2.11 3.01
N ALA A 138 7.94 2.61 4.15
CA ALA A 138 7.09 2.95 5.28
C ALA A 138 7.18 4.45 5.55
N LEU A 139 6.03 5.10 5.53
CA LEU A 139 5.87 6.51 5.85
C LEU A 139 5.08 6.62 7.16
N THR A 140 5.66 7.25 8.17
CA THR A 140 5.01 7.55 9.45
C THR A 140 4.87 9.05 9.61
N ILE A 141 3.75 9.48 10.19
CA ILE A 141 3.48 10.89 10.48
C ILE A 141 2.94 10.93 11.91
N SER A 142 3.68 11.56 12.82
CA SER A 142 3.29 11.70 14.21
C SER A 142 2.32 12.89 14.40
N ALA A 143 1.65 12.94 15.55
CA ALA A 143 0.82 14.09 15.91
C ALA A 143 1.63 15.40 16.05
N GLY A 144 2.93 15.30 16.28
CA GLY A 144 3.87 16.42 16.32
C GLY A 144 4.38 16.87 14.94
N GLU A 145 3.79 16.35 13.86
CA GLU A 145 4.18 16.64 12.46
C GLU A 145 5.61 16.18 12.10
N GLU A 146 6.17 15.27 12.91
CA GLU A 146 7.38 14.54 12.58
C GLU A 146 7.04 13.46 11.55
N VAL A 147 7.83 13.41 10.49
CA VAL A 147 7.69 12.45 9.40
C VAL A 147 8.89 11.52 9.40
N GLY A 148 8.63 10.23 9.48
CA GLY A 148 9.60 9.17 9.28
C GLY A 148 9.42 8.54 7.92
N PHE A 149 10.50 8.44 7.16
CA PHE A 149 10.55 7.75 5.87
C PHE A 149 11.59 6.64 5.93
N TYR A 150 11.12 5.40 5.86
CA TYR A 150 11.97 4.21 5.73
C TYR A 150 11.77 3.62 4.34
N ASP A 151 12.85 3.31 3.64
CA ASP A 151 12.82 2.65 2.34
C ASP A 151 13.86 1.52 2.31
N LYS A 152 13.39 0.33 1.94
CA LYS A 152 14.22 -0.83 1.62
C LYS A 152 14.03 -1.13 0.14
N TYR A 153 15.09 -0.99 -0.67
CA TYR A 153 15.00 -1.08 -2.13
C TYR A 153 16.11 -1.91 -2.75
N LEU A 154 15.82 -2.46 -3.92
CA LEU A 154 16.71 -3.33 -4.70
C LEU A 154 17.35 -2.56 -5.85
N GLU A 155 18.67 -2.38 -5.77
CA GLU A 155 19.48 -1.80 -6.82
C GLU A 155 20.59 -2.76 -7.23
N LYS A 156 20.66 -3.08 -8.54
CA LYS A 156 21.68 -3.99 -9.13
C LYS A 156 21.83 -5.33 -8.39
N GLY A 157 20.72 -5.88 -7.88
CA GLY A 157 20.72 -7.17 -7.17
C GLY A 157 21.10 -7.09 -5.68
N VAL A 158 21.37 -5.89 -5.16
CA VAL A 158 21.71 -5.66 -3.75
C VAL A 158 20.58 -4.86 -3.09
N TRP A 159 20.20 -5.30 -1.88
CA TRP A 159 19.22 -4.60 -1.06
C TRP A 159 19.91 -3.50 -0.26
N PHE A 160 19.36 -2.29 -0.35
CA PHE A 160 19.77 -1.13 0.42
C PHE A 160 18.64 -0.69 1.34
N GLU A 161 19.01 -0.05 2.44
CA GLU A 161 18.07 0.53 3.39
C GLU A 161 18.41 2.00 3.61
N LYS A 162 17.38 2.84 3.71
CA LYS A 162 17.50 4.26 4.00
C LYS A 162 16.43 4.68 4.99
N THR A 163 16.80 5.50 5.96
CA THR A 163 15.85 6.16 6.86
C THR A 163 16.10 7.65 6.88
N ILE A 164 15.05 8.44 6.76
CA ILE A 164 15.08 9.90 6.77
C ILE A 164 13.98 10.37 7.72
N ASN A 165 14.32 11.29 8.62
CA ASN A 165 13.35 11.97 9.46
C ASN A 165 13.34 13.46 9.13
N TYR A 166 12.16 14.05 9.02
CA TYR A 166 11.98 15.48 8.76
C TYR A 166 10.69 15.99 9.39
N ASN A 167 10.55 17.31 9.50
CA ASN A 167 9.36 17.96 10.04
C ASN A 167 8.58 18.64 8.91
N ILE A 168 7.25 18.56 8.97
CA ILE A 168 6.40 19.34 8.06
C ILE A 168 6.51 20.81 8.49
N GLN A 169 6.99 21.67 7.58
CA GLN A 169 6.99 23.10 7.82
C GLN A 169 5.60 23.67 7.57
N LYS A 170 5.07 24.43 8.52
CA LYS A 170 3.86 25.23 8.30
C LYS A 170 4.22 26.40 7.40
N GLN A 171 3.59 26.50 6.24
CA GLN A 171 3.50 27.78 5.56
C GLN A 171 2.60 28.67 6.43
N ILE A 172 3.20 29.70 7.03
CA ILE A 172 2.53 30.77 7.76
C ILE A 172 1.98 31.77 6.75
#